data_AF-A0A1B6ESJ9-F1
#
_entry.id   AF-A0A1B6ESJ9-F1
#
_cell.length_a   1.000
_cell.length_b   1.000
_cell.length_c   1.000
_cell.angle_alpha   90.00
_cell.angle_beta   90.00
_cell.angle_gamma   90.00
#
_symmetry.space_group_name_H-M   'P 1'
#
loop_
_entity.id
_entity.type
_entity.pdbx_description
1 polymer ?
#
loop_
_entity_poly.entity_id
_entity_poly.type
_entity_poly.pdbx_seq_one_letter_code
_entity_poly.pdbx_strand_id
1 'polypeptide(L)'
;AVLLECRHFIPRLSYEHHKGERGRIGVFGGSEEYTGGPYFGAMASLRTGADMVYIFCASQAAIPIKSYSPDFMVLPCLDSDNALDLIKPWLERIHGILIGPGLGRNKKIV
;
A
#
# COMPACT_ATOMS: atom_id res chain seq x y z
N ALA A 1 -14.73 7.82 -21.84
CA ALA A 1 -16.01 7.27 -21.39
C ALA A 1 -15.93 6.91 -19.91
N VAL A 2 -15.22 5.84 -19.51
CA VAL A 2 -15.14 5.34 -18.12
C VAL A 2 -14.73 6.41 -17.08
N LEU A 3 -13.71 7.23 -17.34
CA LEU A 3 -13.28 8.26 -16.38
C LEU A 3 -14.35 9.34 -16.11
N LEU A 4 -15.22 9.62 -17.08
CA LEU A 4 -16.33 10.57 -16.89
C LEU A 4 -17.42 9.95 -16.01
N GLU A 5 -17.66 8.65 -16.16
CA GLU A 5 -18.62 7.90 -15.34
C GLU A 5 -18.14 7.80 -13.89
N CYS A 6 -16.84 7.60 -13.66
CA CYS A 6 -16.28 7.51 -12.31
C CYS A 6 -16.17 8.85 -11.56
N ARG A 7 -16.41 9.99 -12.23
CA ARG A 7 -16.19 11.33 -11.66
C ARG A 7 -16.90 11.54 -10.33
N HIS A 8 -18.09 10.97 -10.17
CA HIS A 8 -18.90 11.14 -8.97
C HIS A 8 -18.35 10.39 -7.74
N PHE A 9 -17.40 9.46 -7.92
CA PHE A 9 -16.71 8.78 -6.82
C PHE A 9 -15.50 9.57 -6.31
N ILE A 10 -15.01 10.56 -7.07
CA ILE A 10 -13.81 11.32 -6.71
C ILE A 10 -14.21 12.41 -5.70
N PRO A 11 -13.66 12.38 -4.47
CA PRO A 11 -13.97 13.39 -3.47
C PRO A 11 -13.46 14.77 -3.88
N ARG A 12 -14.18 15.84 -3.52
CA ARG A 12 -13.74 17.21 -3.79
C ARG A 12 -12.60 17.63 -2.85
N LEU A 13 -11.68 18.41 -3.39
CA LEU A 13 -10.69 19.12 -2.58
C LEU A 13 -11.37 20.29 -1.85
N SER A 14 -11.09 20.40 -0.56
CA SER A 14 -11.60 21.40 0.38
C SER A 14 -10.62 21.49 1.55
N TYR A 15 -10.48 22.69 2.09
CA TYR A 15 -9.61 23.05 3.22
C TYR A 15 -10.09 22.51 4.57
N GLU A 16 -11.33 22.02 4.65
CA GLU A 16 -11.90 21.45 5.88
C GLU A 16 -11.37 20.03 6.16
N HIS A 17 -10.86 19.36 5.14
CA HIS A 17 -10.37 17.99 5.23
C HIS A 17 -8.89 17.93 5.55
N HIS A 18 -8.49 16.86 6.25
CA HIS A 18 -7.09 16.62 6.60
C HIS A 18 -6.54 15.32 6.02
N LYS A 19 -5.21 15.16 6.12
CA LYS A 19 -4.50 13.98 5.62
C LYS A 19 -5.11 12.69 6.18
N GLY A 20 -5.36 11.75 5.29
CA GLY A 20 -5.87 10.42 5.60
C GLY A 20 -7.38 10.28 5.46
N GLU A 21 -8.12 11.36 5.20
CA GLU A 21 -9.58 11.28 4.96
C GLU A 21 -9.91 10.86 3.53
N ARG A 22 -9.04 11.14 2.55
CA ARG A 22 -9.30 10.91 1.12
C ARG A 22 -8.61 9.69 0.53
N GLY A 23 -8.17 8.76 1.38
CA GLY A 23 -7.63 7.48 0.92
C GLY A 23 -6.42 7.05 1.73
N ARG A 24 -6.58 5.94 2.43
CA ARG A 24 -5.50 5.23 3.12
C ARG A 24 -5.43 3.85 2.49
N ILE A 25 -4.42 3.60 1.66
CA ILE A 25 -4.32 2.35 0.88
C ILE A 25 -3.25 1.45 1.47
N GLY A 26 -3.59 0.18 1.68
CA GLY A 26 -2.64 -0.86 2.07
C GLY A 26 -2.27 -1.73 0.89
N VAL A 27 -0.98 -1.79 0.55
CA VAL A 27 -0.44 -2.70 -0.47
C VAL A 27 0.30 -3.82 0.25
N PHE A 28 -0.17 -5.05 0.09
CA PHE A 28 0.41 -6.26 0.63
C PHE A 28 1.11 -6.98 -0.51
N GLY A 29 2.43 -7.03 -0.46
CA GLY A 29 3.25 -7.50 -1.56
C GLY A 29 4.73 -7.22 -1.36
N GLY A 30 5.56 -7.69 -2.28
CA GLY A 30 7.01 -7.59 -2.15
C GLY A 30 7.62 -8.81 -1.46
N SER A 31 8.44 -9.51 -2.22
CA SER A 31 9.29 -10.62 -1.78
C SER A 31 10.76 -10.27 -1.98
N GLU A 32 11.64 -11.20 -1.63
CA GLU A 32 13.08 -11.10 -1.89
C GLU A 32 13.39 -10.77 -3.36
N GLU A 33 12.66 -11.39 -4.29
CA GLU A 33 12.88 -11.25 -5.72
C GLU A 33 12.05 -10.13 -6.38
N TYR A 34 10.85 -9.83 -5.82
CA TYR A 34 9.85 -9.01 -6.50
C TYR A 34 9.51 -7.71 -5.76
N THR A 35 10.43 -6.75 -5.78
CA THR A 35 10.26 -5.46 -5.09
C THR A 35 9.50 -4.39 -5.90
N GLY A 36 9.48 -4.50 -7.23
CA GLY A 36 8.87 -3.51 -8.12
C GLY A 36 7.33 -3.53 -8.13
N GLY A 37 6.73 -4.72 -8.05
CA GLY A 37 5.27 -4.91 -8.02
C GLY A 37 4.55 -4.05 -6.98
N PRO A 38 4.89 -4.15 -5.68
CA PRO A 38 4.25 -3.33 -4.65
C PRO A 38 4.52 -1.84 -4.83
N TYR A 39 5.71 -1.45 -5.31
CA TYR A 39 6.04 -0.05 -5.61
C TYR A 39 5.08 0.55 -6.65
N PHE A 40 4.86 -0.13 -7.78
CA PHE A 40 3.97 0.40 -8.82
C PHE A 40 2.52 0.51 -8.35
N GLY A 41 2.02 -0.48 -7.59
CA GLY A 41 0.69 -0.40 -6.99
C GLY A 41 0.56 0.77 -6.01
N ALA A 42 1.59 1.00 -5.19
CA ALA A 42 1.61 2.10 -4.24
C ALA A 42 1.71 3.47 -4.91
N MET A 43 2.60 3.61 -5.89
CA MET A 43 2.78 4.84 -6.66
C MET A 43 1.52 5.19 -7.45
N ALA A 44 0.88 4.21 -8.08
CA ALA A 44 -0.39 4.41 -8.76
C ALA A 44 -1.44 4.99 -7.80
N SER A 45 -1.55 4.42 -6.59
CA SER A 45 -2.50 4.89 -5.57
C SER A 45 -2.28 6.37 -5.21
N LEU A 46 -1.04 6.79 -4.94
CA LEU A 46 -0.71 8.19 -4.69
C LEU A 46 -1.00 9.09 -5.90
N ARG A 47 -0.60 8.66 -7.09
CA ARG A 47 -0.81 9.43 -8.34
C ARG A 47 -2.30 9.60 -8.67
N THR A 48 -3.14 8.67 -8.23
CA THR A 48 -4.60 8.77 -8.36
C THR A 48 -5.28 9.54 -7.24
N GLY A 49 -4.54 10.05 -6.26
CA GLY A 49 -5.03 10.97 -5.23
C GLY A 49 -5.27 10.37 -3.84
N ALA A 50 -4.75 9.17 -3.54
CA ALA A 50 -4.75 8.67 -2.17
C ALA A 50 -3.84 9.53 -1.27
N ASP A 51 -4.30 9.86 -0.06
CA ASP A 51 -3.52 10.67 0.88
C ASP A 51 -2.33 9.93 1.47
N MET A 52 -2.49 8.61 1.71
CA MET A 52 -1.51 7.78 2.40
C MET A 52 -1.49 6.39 1.80
N VAL A 53 -0.28 5.86 1.64
CA VAL A 53 -0.07 4.48 1.18
C VAL A 53 0.90 3.77 2.10
N TYR A 54 0.49 2.58 2.53
CA TYR A 54 1.26 1.65 3.34
C TYR A 54 1.66 0.47 2.46
N ILE A 55 2.92 0.06 2.52
CA ILE A 55 3.40 -1.14 1.85
C ILE A 55 3.81 -2.12 2.93
N PHE A 56 3.08 -3.23 3.05
CA PHE A 56 3.45 -4.37 3.88
C PHE A 56 4.19 -5.36 2.99
N CYS A 57 5.46 -5.63 3.32
CA CYS A 57 6.33 -6.47 2.50
C CYS A 57 7.15 -7.46 3.35
N ALA A 58 7.84 -8.38 2.67
CA ALA A 58 8.92 -9.15 3.28
C ALA A 58 10.07 -8.23 3.74
N SER A 59 10.81 -8.64 4.76
CA SER A 59 11.87 -7.82 5.35
C SER A 59 12.97 -7.44 4.36
N GLN A 60 13.35 -8.38 3.48
CA GLN A 60 14.35 -8.14 2.42
C GLN A 60 13.89 -7.13 1.36
N ALA A 61 12.58 -7.04 1.11
CA ALA A 61 12.03 -6.13 0.11
C ALA A 61 12.00 -4.66 0.57
N ALA A 62 12.08 -4.40 1.88
CA ALA A 62 11.83 -3.08 2.43
C ALA A 62 12.88 -2.04 2.03
N ILE A 63 14.18 -2.38 2.06
CA ILE A 63 15.24 -1.42 1.69
C ILE A 63 15.14 -1.03 0.21
N PRO A 64 15.02 -1.98 -0.75
CA PRO A 64 14.81 -1.63 -2.15
C PRO A 64 13.55 -0.77 -2.39
N ILE A 65 12.43 -1.11 -1.77
CA ILE A 65 11.19 -0.33 -1.96
C ILE A 65 11.35 1.09 -1.40
N LYS A 66 11.96 1.25 -0.22
CA LYS A 66 12.24 2.56 0.40
C LYS A 66 13.19 3.41 -0.42
N SER A 67 14.11 2.81 -1.19
CA SER A 67 15.05 3.57 -2.03
C SER A 67 14.40 4.12 -3.30
N TYR A 68 13.25 3.58 -3.73
CA TYR A 68 12.53 4.08 -4.90
C TYR A 68 11.76 5.39 -4.63
N SER A 69 11.23 5.59 -3.42
CA SER A 69 10.59 6.85 -3.00
C SER A 69 10.41 6.94 -1.48
N PRO A 70 10.57 8.14 -0.88
CA PRO A 70 10.25 8.39 0.52
C PRO A 70 8.74 8.59 0.80
N ASP A 71 7.88 8.61 -0.23
CA ASP A 71 6.47 8.97 -0.09
C ASP A 71 5.62 7.91 0.65
N PHE A 72 6.09 6.67 0.70
CA PHE A 72 5.36 5.53 1.25
C PHE A 72 5.81 5.18 2.66
N MET A 73 4.87 4.67 3.47
CA MET A 73 5.21 3.99 4.71
C MET A 73 5.43 2.51 4.41
N VAL A 74 6.70 2.07 4.45
CA VAL A 74 7.08 0.68 4.14
C VAL A 74 7.30 -0.10 5.44
N LEU A 75 6.47 -1.11 5.66
CA LEU A 75 6.42 -1.97 6.83
C LEU A 75 6.93 -3.39 6.50
N PRO A 76 8.18 -3.73 6.85
CA PRO A 76 8.70 -5.09 6.74
C PRO A 76 8.09 -5.97 7.84
N CYS A 77 7.05 -6.72 7.53
CA CYS A 77 6.41 -7.58 8.54
C CYS A 77 5.77 -8.85 8.00
N LEU A 78 5.67 -9.04 6.68
CA LEU A 78 4.94 -10.19 6.13
C LEU A 78 5.62 -11.53 6.39
N ASP A 79 6.93 -11.53 6.61
CA ASP A 79 7.73 -12.70 6.93
C ASP A 79 8.00 -12.86 8.45
N SER A 80 7.36 -12.04 9.28
CA SER A 80 7.40 -12.16 10.74
C SER A 80 6.42 -13.21 11.25
N ASP A 81 6.80 -13.94 12.30
CA ASP A 81 5.95 -14.98 12.89
C ASP A 81 4.66 -14.40 13.52
N ASN A 82 4.70 -13.12 13.91
CA ASN A 82 3.57 -12.35 14.42
C ASN A 82 3.02 -11.31 13.42
N ALA A 83 3.13 -11.57 12.11
CA ALA A 83 2.73 -10.63 11.05
C ALA A 83 1.31 -10.06 11.26
N LEU A 84 0.34 -10.92 11.60
CA LEU A 84 -1.05 -10.52 11.79
C LEU A 84 -1.22 -9.50 12.91
N ASP A 85 -0.52 -9.67 14.03
CA ASP A 85 -0.57 -8.73 15.16
C ASP A 85 0.04 -7.37 14.81
N LEU A 86 1.10 -7.37 13.99
CA LEU A 86 1.74 -6.14 13.51
C LEU A 86 0.88 -5.40 12.48
N ILE A 87 0.11 -6.13 11.67
CA ILE A 87 -0.75 -5.59 10.60
C ILE A 87 -2.07 -5.08 11.16
N LYS A 88 -2.65 -5.76 12.15
CA LYS A 88 -3.99 -5.49 12.69
C LYS A 88 -4.27 -4.02 13.03
N PRO A 89 -3.36 -3.27 13.69
CA PRO A 89 -3.58 -1.84 14.00
C PRO A 89 -3.75 -0.94 12.76
N TRP A 90 -3.23 -1.38 11.61
CA TRP A 90 -3.33 -0.63 10.36
C TRP A 90 -4.61 -0.92 9.60
N LEU A 91 -5.12 -2.16 9.70
CA LEU A 91 -6.34 -2.58 8.99
C LEU A 91 -7.55 -1.72 9.36
N GLU A 92 -7.65 -1.30 10.63
CA GLU A 92 -8.73 -0.41 11.10
C GLU A 92 -8.69 1.00 10.48
N ARG A 93 -7.54 1.40 9.92
CA ARG A 93 -7.33 2.73 9.34
C ARG A 93 -7.35 2.70 7.82
N ILE A 94 -7.05 1.57 7.20
CA ILE A 94 -6.96 1.44 5.74
C ILE A 94 -8.38 1.43 5.14
N HIS A 95 -8.58 2.20 4.07
CA HIS A 95 -9.83 2.28 3.32
C HIS A 95 -9.88 1.28 2.16
N GLY A 96 -8.74 0.90 1.61
CA GLY A 96 -8.65 -0.01 0.47
C GLY A 96 -7.37 -0.84 0.50
N ILE A 97 -7.48 -2.09 0.08
CA ILE A 97 -6.39 -3.06 0.15
C ILE A 97 -6.09 -3.62 -1.24
N LEU A 98 -4.81 -3.68 -1.59
CA LEU A 98 -4.29 -4.38 -2.75
C LEU A 98 -3.39 -5.52 -2.26
N ILE A 99 -3.73 -6.77 -2.58
CA ILE A 99 -2.94 -7.96 -2.20
C ILE A 99 -2.44 -8.64 -3.45
N GLY A 100 -1.18 -9.08 -3.43
CA GLY A 100 -0.60 -9.90 -4.50
C GLY A 100 0.65 -9.34 -5.18
N PRO A 101 0.82 -8.02 -5.41
CA PRO A 101 1.93 -7.50 -6.21
C PRO A 101 3.29 -7.95 -5.66
N GLY A 102 3.97 -8.86 -6.37
CA GLY A 102 5.27 -9.36 -5.94
C GLY A 102 5.28 -10.15 -4.63
N LEU A 103 4.15 -10.74 -4.18
CA LEU A 103 4.13 -11.57 -2.95
C LEU A 103 4.99 -12.86 -3.07
N GLY A 104 5.22 -13.33 -4.30
CA GLY A 104 5.85 -14.62 -4.54
C GLY A 104 4.96 -15.79 -4.14
N ARG A 105 5.58 -16.92 -3.77
CA ARG A 105 4.90 -18.17 -3.37
C ARG A 105 5.51 -18.81 -2.12
N ASN A 106 6.27 -18.03 -1.34
CA ASN A 106 6.87 -18.51 -0.11
C ASN A 106 5.75 -18.77 0.92
N LYS A 107 5.65 -20.01 1.42
CA LYS A 107 4.61 -20.45 2.38
C LYS A 107 4.65 -19.72 3.73
N LYS A 108 5.74 -19.00 4.04
CA LYS A 108 5.79 -18.16 5.23
C LYS A 108 4.93 -16.90 5.08
N ILE A 109 4.73 -16.46 3.84
CA ILE A 109 4.06 -15.20 3.48
C ILE A 109 2.67 -15.47 2.88
N VAL A 110 2.54 -16.53 2.07
CA VAL A 110 1.32 -16.94 1.34
C VAL A 110 0.67 -18.15 2.00
#